data_AF-A0A9P6PJC5-F1
#
_entry.id   AF-A0A9P6PJC5-F1
#
_cell.length_a   1.000
_cell.length_b   1.000
_cell.length_c   1.000
_cell.angle_alpha   90.00
_cell.angle_beta   90.00
_cell.angle_gamma   90.00
#
_symmetry.space_group_name_H-M   'P 1'
#
loop_
_entity.id
_entity.type
_entity.pdbx_description
1 polymer ?
#
loop_
_entity_poly.entity_id
_entity_poly.type
_entity_poly.pdbx_seq_one_letter_code
_entity_poly.pdbx_strand_id
1 'polypeptide(L)'
;DLEADLKKIADKFFHPESVHTKFLNAFVAGSQDLPLTQGGVPGLPRVGKRGLIKAQEAPTLLFFDLPGPGKTSRPLAAAEQTLADNPGVRHLPLFGVSGCGKTRTAIELLSRTWGLYFNAGAKDLGSSDMCTIIQAQSLHKDIYLTDNKESNTDRVRHLTFGLLYARLLILDYCLGIPGSSATFSCYRWMLLQVATSTFKDVFGSLFEVISRYFYEHVVSSLIVHVVQDMFDKVQNRLLDRAEPSTLPHFKFLL
;
A
#
# COMPACT_ATOMS: atom_id res chain seq x y z
N ASP A 1 22.44 6.51 -15.50
CA ASP A 1 21.32 6.26 -16.43
C ASP A 1 20.17 5.84 -15.54
N LEU A 2 19.19 6.73 -15.34
CA LEU A 2 18.21 6.63 -14.25
C LEU A 2 17.46 5.28 -14.28
N GLU A 3 16.99 4.87 -15.44
CA GLU A 3 16.22 3.63 -15.59
C GLU A 3 17.08 2.40 -15.29
N ALA A 4 18.29 2.34 -15.86
CA ALA A 4 19.23 1.26 -15.61
C ALA A 4 19.63 1.16 -14.14
N ASP A 5 19.79 2.29 -13.45
CA ASP A 5 20.17 2.32 -12.03
C ASP A 5 18.99 1.90 -11.13
N LEU A 6 17.77 2.37 -11.42
CA LEU A 6 16.55 1.90 -10.75
C LEU A 6 16.31 0.40 -10.98
N LYS A 7 16.62 -0.11 -12.17
CA LYS A 7 16.56 -1.54 -12.47
C LYS A 7 17.55 -2.33 -11.62
N LYS A 8 18.81 -1.88 -11.49
CA LYS A 8 19.79 -2.52 -10.60
C LYS A 8 19.32 -2.55 -9.15
N ILE A 9 18.70 -1.47 -8.66
CA ILE A 9 18.11 -1.42 -7.31
C ILE A 9 17.02 -2.49 -7.18
N ALA A 10 16.09 -2.57 -8.15
CA ALA A 10 15.05 -3.57 -8.16
C ALA A 10 15.61 -5.01 -8.21
N ASP A 11 16.54 -5.30 -9.12
CA ASP A 11 17.17 -6.62 -9.28
C ASP A 11 17.86 -7.07 -7.98
N LYS A 12 18.54 -6.15 -7.30
CA LYS A 12 19.17 -6.43 -6.00
C LYS A 12 18.12 -6.67 -4.91
N PHE A 13 17.06 -5.87 -4.85
CA PHE A 13 16.01 -5.97 -3.84
C PHE A 13 15.23 -7.29 -3.97
N PHE A 14 14.90 -7.67 -5.22
CA PHE A 14 14.15 -8.86 -5.58
C PHE A 14 15.01 -10.10 -5.86
N HIS A 15 16.31 -10.04 -5.55
CA HIS A 15 17.20 -11.19 -5.68
C HIS A 15 16.63 -12.42 -4.94
N PRO A 16 16.69 -13.65 -5.47
CA PRO A 16 16.07 -14.84 -4.85
C PRO A 16 16.46 -15.07 -3.39
N GLU A 17 17.71 -14.75 -3.05
CA GLU A 17 18.23 -14.90 -1.68
C GLU A 17 17.86 -13.78 -0.72
N SER A 18 17.29 -12.67 -1.21
CA SER A 18 16.85 -11.54 -0.39
C SER A 18 15.72 -11.98 0.55
N VAL A 19 15.82 -11.50 1.80
CA VAL A 19 14.79 -11.73 2.82
C VAL A 19 13.43 -11.15 2.39
N HIS A 20 13.43 -10.07 1.60
CA HIS A 20 12.20 -9.47 1.07
C HIS A 20 11.55 -10.39 0.03
N THR A 21 12.34 -10.95 -0.87
CA THR A 21 11.89 -11.90 -1.90
C THR A 21 11.30 -13.17 -1.28
N LYS A 22 12.00 -13.76 -0.30
CA LYS A 22 11.52 -14.94 0.43
C LYS A 22 10.20 -14.66 1.14
N PHE A 23 10.08 -13.48 1.78
CA PHE A 23 8.84 -13.04 2.41
C PHE A 23 7.70 -12.86 1.40
N LEU A 24 7.92 -12.13 0.29
CA LEU A 24 6.90 -11.88 -0.72
C LEU A 24 6.41 -13.18 -1.36
N ASN A 25 7.32 -14.12 -1.65
CA ASN A 25 6.95 -15.45 -2.16
C ASN A 25 6.07 -16.22 -1.17
N ALA A 26 6.46 -16.28 0.11
CA ALA A 26 5.67 -16.95 1.13
C ALA A 26 4.30 -16.28 1.36
N PHE A 27 4.27 -14.94 1.33
CA PHE A 27 3.05 -14.16 1.47
C PHE A 27 2.11 -14.38 0.30
N VAL A 28 2.62 -14.38 -0.95
CA VAL A 28 1.81 -14.58 -2.15
C VAL A 28 1.36 -16.03 -2.29
N ALA A 29 2.17 -17.01 -1.91
CA ALA A 29 1.80 -18.43 -1.90
C ALA A 29 0.68 -18.76 -0.90
N GLY A 30 0.31 -17.84 -0.01
CA GLY A 30 -0.70 -18.06 1.01
C GLY A 30 -0.19 -18.71 2.29
N SER A 31 1.13 -18.94 2.40
CA SER A 31 1.76 -19.64 3.52
C SER A 31 1.81 -18.84 4.82
N GLN A 32 1.60 -17.53 4.75
CA GLN A 32 1.49 -16.70 5.96
C GLN A 32 0.05 -16.64 6.45
N ASP A 33 -0.12 -16.95 7.73
CA ASP A 33 -1.37 -16.72 8.45
C ASP A 33 -1.73 -15.24 8.33
N LEU A 34 -2.89 -15.00 7.73
CA LEU A 34 -3.48 -13.67 7.71
C LEU A 34 -3.80 -13.29 9.17
N PRO A 35 -3.61 -12.03 9.58
CA PRO A 35 -3.95 -11.61 10.95
C PRO A 35 -5.38 -12.07 11.26
N LEU A 36 -5.50 -13.02 12.20
CA LEU A 36 -6.75 -13.72 12.48
C LEU A 36 -7.80 -12.71 12.97
N THR A 37 -8.80 -12.42 12.15
CA THR A 37 -9.94 -11.56 12.48
C THR A 37 -11.02 -12.34 13.24
N GLN A 38 -10.64 -13.16 14.21
CA GLN A 38 -11.58 -13.95 15.00
C GLN A 38 -12.11 -13.06 16.14
N GLY A 39 -13.30 -12.53 15.90
CA GLY A 39 -13.93 -11.42 16.63
C GLY A 39 -13.93 -11.48 18.15
N GLY A 40 -13.65 -10.32 18.76
CA GLY A 40 -13.95 -10.04 20.15
C GLY A 40 -13.51 -8.63 20.57
N VAL A 41 -14.47 -7.70 20.74
CA VAL A 41 -14.20 -6.29 21.10
C VAL A 41 -14.32 -6.06 22.61
N PRO A 42 -13.37 -5.38 23.28
CA PRO A 42 -13.56 -4.84 24.63
C PRO A 42 -14.44 -3.58 24.57
N GLY A 43 -15.55 -3.53 25.32
CA GLY A 43 -16.51 -2.41 25.32
C GLY A 43 -17.97 -2.84 25.12
N LEU A 44 -18.20 -4.06 24.64
CA LEU A 44 -19.47 -4.78 24.77
C LEU A 44 -19.47 -5.56 26.11
N PRO A 45 -20.63 -5.79 26.78
CA PRO A 45 -20.68 -6.42 28.10
C PRO A 45 -20.01 -7.80 28.07
N ARG A 46 -18.86 -7.92 28.72
CA ARG A 46 -18.11 -9.17 28.87
C ARG A 46 -18.42 -9.79 30.23
N VAL A 47 -18.98 -11.00 30.23
CA VAL A 47 -18.98 -11.87 31.40
C VAL A 47 -17.52 -12.14 31.76
N GLY A 48 -17.09 -11.68 32.93
CA GLY A 48 -15.67 -11.59 33.28
C GLY A 48 -14.97 -12.95 33.40
N LYS A 49 -13.72 -13.03 32.93
CA LYS A 49 -12.77 -14.05 33.40
C LYS A 49 -11.50 -13.39 33.92
N ARG A 50 -11.14 -13.78 35.15
CA ARG A 50 -9.99 -13.34 35.95
C ARG A 50 -8.72 -14.02 35.42
N GLY A 51 -7.62 -13.27 35.22
CA GLY A 51 -6.30 -13.84 34.93
C GLY A 51 -5.26 -12.83 34.44
N LEU A 52 -4.00 -13.02 34.85
CA LEU A 52 -2.84 -12.16 34.65
C LEU A 52 -2.48 -11.88 33.18
N ILE A 53 -2.08 -10.62 32.93
CA ILE A 53 -1.75 -10.03 31.64
C ILE A 53 -0.47 -10.68 31.06
N LYS A 54 -0.62 -11.39 29.93
CA LYS A 54 0.44 -11.52 28.92
C LYS A 54 0.07 -10.58 27.76
N ALA A 55 1.04 -9.83 27.25
CA ALA A 55 0.88 -9.03 26.04
C ALA A 55 0.48 -9.96 24.89
N GLN A 56 -0.80 -9.92 24.51
CA GLN A 56 -1.35 -10.64 23.37
C GLN A 56 -1.82 -9.62 22.34
N GLU A 57 -1.38 -9.83 21.11
CA GLU A 57 -1.75 -9.16 19.87
C GLU A 57 -3.28 -9.10 19.74
N ALA A 58 -3.86 -7.96 20.10
CA ALA A 58 -5.29 -7.73 19.93
C ALA A 58 -5.56 -7.24 18.49
N PRO A 59 -6.49 -7.87 17.73
CA PRO A 59 -6.76 -7.48 16.36
C PRO A 59 -7.43 -6.11 16.27
N THR A 60 -6.95 -5.27 15.36
CA THR A 60 -7.55 -3.96 15.07
C THR A 60 -8.96 -4.15 14.48
N LEU A 61 -9.97 -3.44 15.00
CA LEU A 61 -11.33 -3.41 14.43
C LEU A 61 -11.35 -3.08 12.93
N LEU A 62 -10.30 -2.43 12.45
CA LEU A 62 -10.07 -2.10 11.05
C LEU A 62 -10.04 -3.31 10.12
N PHE A 63 -9.80 -4.52 10.63
CA PHE A 63 -9.85 -5.75 9.82
C PHE A 63 -11.07 -6.63 10.11
N PHE A 64 -11.86 -6.30 11.14
CA PHE A 64 -13.02 -7.10 11.53
C PHE A 64 -14.07 -7.12 10.43
N ASP A 65 -14.50 -8.32 10.03
CA ASP A 65 -15.48 -8.55 8.97
C ASP A 65 -15.26 -7.76 7.67
N LEU A 66 -13.98 -7.65 7.26
CA LEU A 66 -13.70 -7.19 5.91
C LEU A 66 -14.25 -8.19 4.87
N PRO A 67 -14.73 -7.67 3.73
CA PRO A 67 -15.12 -8.50 2.61
C PRO A 67 -13.88 -9.21 2.08
N GLY A 68 -14.02 -10.50 1.79
CA GLY A 68 -12.93 -11.34 1.32
C GLY A 68 -13.49 -12.49 0.47
N PRO A 69 -12.62 -13.22 -0.23
CA PRO A 69 -13.03 -14.32 -1.10
C PRO A 69 -13.84 -15.36 -0.29
N GLY A 70 -15.08 -15.61 -0.71
CA GLY A 70 -15.99 -16.58 -0.08
C GLY A 70 -16.94 -16.04 1.00
N LYS A 71 -16.90 -14.74 1.35
CA LYS A 71 -17.90 -14.13 2.23
C LYS A 71 -19.07 -13.55 1.44
N THR A 72 -20.30 -13.69 1.95
CA THR A 72 -21.50 -13.08 1.36
C THR A 72 -21.32 -11.56 1.25
N SER A 73 -21.45 -11.04 0.04
CA SER A 73 -21.32 -9.62 -0.25
C SER A 73 -22.34 -8.82 0.56
N ARG A 74 -21.86 -8.07 1.56
CA ARG A 74 -22.65 -7.00 2.19
C ARG A 74 -23.01 -5.96 1.12
N PRO A 75 -24.13 -5.22 1.28
CA PRO A 75 -24.49 -4.13 0.37
C PRO A 75 -23.29 -3.21 0.11
N LEU A 76 -23.18 -2.68 -1.12
CA LEU A 76 -22.11 -1.74 -1.48
C LEU A 76 -22.03 -0.63 -0.42
N ALA A 77 -20.83 -0.35 0.05
CA ALA A 77 -20.63 0.76 0.97
C ALA A 77 -21.02 2.06 0.23
N ALA A 78 -21.54 3.07 0.95
CA ALA A 78 -21.96 4.34 0.33
C ALA A 78 -20.85 4.98 -0.55
N ALA A 79 -19.58 4.76 -0.19
CA ALA A 79 -18.42 5.17 -1.00
C ALA A 79 -18.35 4.45 -2.36
N GLU A 80 -18.56 3.14 -2.39
CA GLU A 80 -18.57 2.37 -3.64
C GLU A 80 -19.76 2.75 -4.50
N GLN A 81 -20.94 2.92 -3.90
CA GLN A 81 -22.13 3.40 -4.61
C GLN A 81 -21.87 4.77 -5.24
N THR A 82 -21.25 5.68 -4.49
CA THR A 82 -20.87 7.01 -5.01
C THR A 82 -19.92 6.90 -6.21
N LEU A 83 -18.93 6.01 -6.16
CA LEU A 83 -18.00 5.78 -7.28
C LEU A 83 -18.66 5.12 -8.49
N ALA A 84 -19.63 4.22 -8.26
CA ALA A 84 -20.40 3.57 -9.30
C ALA A 84 -21.35 4.56 -10.00
N ASP A 85 -22.03 5.40 -9.23
CA ASP A 85 -22.96 6.43 -9.73
C ASP A 85 -22.23 7.56 -10.46
N ASN A 86 -20.94 7.75 -10.16
CA ASN A 86 -20.13 8.83 -10.71
C ASN A 86 -18.83 8.30 -11.35
N PRO A 87 -18.90 7.63 -12.51
CA PRO A 87 -17.74 7.03 -13.17
C PRO A 87 -16.70 8.07 -13.63
N GLY A 88 -17.03 9.36 -13.69
CA GLY A 88 -16.07 10.44 -13.97
C GLY A 88 -15.27 10.94 -12.75
N VAL A 89 -15.64 10.54 -11.53
CA VAL A 89 -14.97 11.02 -10.31
C VAL A 89 -13.57 10.44 -10.22
N ARG A 90 -12.58 11.34 -10.08
CA ARG A 90 -11.16 11.04 -9.89
C ARG A 90 -10.73 11.10 -8.43
N HIS A 91 -11.48 11.82 -7.59
CA HIS A 91 -11.16 12.03 -6.18
C HIS A 91 -12.43 11.91 -5.35
N LEU A 92 -12.41 11.06 -4.32
CA LEU A 92 -13.49 10.92 -3.35
C LEU A 92 -13.00 11.38 -1.97
N PRO A 93 -13.22 12.65 -1.60
CA PRO A 93 -12.82 13.13 -0.28
C PRO A 93 -13.74 12.53 0.80
N LEU A 94 -13.15 11.93 1.83
CA LEU A 94 -13.87 11.40 2.99
C LEU A 94 -13.75 12.35 4.17
N PHE A 95 -14.83 13.06 4.49
CA PHE A 95 -14.88 14.01 5.61
C PHE A 95 -15.55 13.39 6.84
N GLY A 96 -15.13 13.85 8.02
CA GLY A 96 -15.74 13.48 9.30
C GLY A 96 -14.78 13.60 10.47
N VAL A 97 -15.32 13.55 11.68
CA VAL A 97 -14.54 13.64 12.93
C VAL A 97 -13.56 12.48 13.10
N SER A 98 -12.57 12.64 13.97
CA SER A 98 -11.65 11.53 14.30
C SER A 98 -12.44 10.32 14.84
N GLY A 99 -12.07 9.11 14.43
CA GLY A 99 -12.75 7.88 14.83
C GLY A 99 -14.04 7.54 14.07
N CYS A 100 -14.54 8.37 13.14
CA CYS A 100 -15.79 8.10 12.41
C CYS A 100 -15.66 7.01 11.31
N GLY A 101 -14.54 6.29 11.22
CA GLY A 101 -14.36 5.19 10.28
C GLY A 101 -13.75 5.51 8.92
N LYS A 102 -13.21 6.71 8.68
CA LYS A 102 -12.59 7.07 7.37
C LYS A 102 -11.55 6.06 6.89
N THR A 103 -10.59 5.72 7.74
CA THR A 103 -9.56 4.72 7.44
C THR A 103 -10.17 3.35 7.19
N ARG A 104 -11.22 2.98 7.94
CA ARG A 104 -11.94 1.72 7.74
C ARG A 104 -12.60 1.68 6.37
N THR A 105 -13.26 2.75 5.94
CA THR A 105 -13.89 2.85 4.62
C THR A 105 -12.85 2.72 3.49
N ALA A 106 -11.68 3.35 3.63
CA ALA A 106 -10.59 3.21 2.66
C ALA A 106 -10.07 1.76 2.58
N ILE A 107 -9.88 1.12 3.74
CA ILE A 107 -9.47 -0.30 3.82
C ILE A 107 -10.52 -1.23 3.21
N GLU A 108 -11.82 -1.00 3.48
CA GLU A 108 -12.92 -1.76 2.90
C GLU A 108 -12.94 -1.64 1.37
N LEU A 109 -12.76 -0.43 0.84
CA LEU A 109 -12.71 -0.20 -0.61
C LEU A 109 -11.51 -0.94 -1.23
N LEU A 110 -10.32 -0.79 -0.67
CA LEU A 110 -9.10 -1.46 -1.16
C LEU A 110 -9.13 -2.98 -0.98
N SER A 111 -9.93 -3.50 -0.05
CA SER A 111 -10.08 -4.95 0.12
C SER A 111 -10.84 -5.61 -1.04
N ARG A 112 -11.55 -4.82 -1.86
CA ARG A 112 -12.34 -5.25 -3.02
C ARG A 112 -11.83 -4.71 -4.35
N THR A 113 -10.87 -3.79 -4.33
CA THR A 113 -10.38 -3.12 -5.53
C THR A 113 -8.88 -2.93 -5.43
N TRP A 114 -8.18 -3.18 -6.53
CA TRP A 114 -6.75 -2.91 -6.62
C TRP A 114 -6.49 -1.42 -6.46
N GLY A 115 -5.58 -1.08 -5.55
CA GLY A 115 -5.19 0.29 -5.35
C GLY A 115 -4.06 0.46 -4.35
N LEU A 116 -3.57 1.68 -4.23
CA LEU A 116 -2.47 2.02 -3.33
C LEU A 116 -2.99 2.65 -2.04
N TYR A 117 -2.32 2.35 -0.93
CA TYR A 117 -2.65 2.91 0.38
C TYR A 117 -1.47 3.66 0.98
N PHE A 118 -1.51 4.98 0.98
CA PHE A 118 -0.51 5.82 1.62
C PHE A 118 -1.01 6.29 2.98
N ASN A 119 -0.24 6.03 4.05
CA ASN A 119 -0.55 6.62 5.35
C ASN A 119 -0.05 8.07 5.40
N ALA A 120 -0.70 8.92 6.18
CA ALA A 120 -0.31 10.32 6.33
C ALA A 120 0.32 10.63 7.69
N GLY A 121 0.01 9.82 8.72
CA GLY A 121 0.54 9.98 10.08
C GLY A 121 1.51 8.89 10.49
N ALA A 122 2.52 9.26 11.28
CA ALA A 122 3.52 8.32 11.84
C ALA A 122 2.93 7.24 12.77
N LYS A 123 1.70 7.45 13.26
CA LYS A 123 0.97 6.52 14.12
C LYS A 123 -0.15 5.78 13.38
N ASP A 124 -0.37 6.10 12.11
CA ASP A 124 -1.38 5.45 11.29
C ASP A 124 -0.88 4.10 10.80
N LEU A 125 -1.82 3.18 10.55
CA LEU A 125 -1.50 1.89 9.93
C LEU A 125 -0.87 2.11 8.55
N GLY A 126 0.05 1.23 8.17
CA GLY A 126 0.73 1.20 6.88
C GLY A 126 2.22 1.51 6.95
N SER A 127 2.90 1.40 5.82
CA SER A 127 4.33 1.71 5.72
C SER A 127 4.62 3.16 6.14
N SER A 128 5.76 3.44 6.77
CA SER A 128 6.13 4.81 7.17
C SER A 128 6.66 5.69 6.03
N ASP A 129 6.34 5.37 4.77
CA ASP A 129 6.91 6.00 3.56
C ASP A 129 6.76 7.53 3.54
N MET A 130 5.59 8.06 3.92
CA MET A 130 5.37 9.51 3.95
C MET A 130 6.21 10.19 5.05
N CYS A 131 6.46 9.49 6.15
CA CYS A 131 7.40 9.97 7.17
C CYS A 131 8.82 10.00 6.62
N THR A 132 9.21 9.04 5.78
CA THR A 132 10.52 9.06 5.09
C THR A 132 10.66 10.31 4.22
N ILE A 133 9.62 10.71 3.48
CA ILE A 133 9.63 11.97 2.70
C ILE A 133 9.83 13.19 3.61
N ILE A 134 9.13 13.26 4.73
CA ILE A 134 9.24 14.38 5.68
C ILE A 134 10.64 14.41 6.34
N GLN A 135 11.16 13.23 6.72
CA GLN A 135 12.49 13.09 7.29
C GLN A 135 13.57 13.46 6.29
N ALA A 136 13.42 13.11 5.01
CA ALA A 136 14.33 13.50 3.94
C ALA A 136 14.53 15.01 3.86
N GLN A 137 13.43 15.76 3.92
CA GLN A 137 13.47 17.22 3.91
C GLN A 137 14.22 17.79 5.12
N SER A 138 14.16 17.09 6.25
CA SER A 138 14.82 17.50 7.50
C SER A 138 16.31 17.13 7.52
N LEU A 139 16.69 16.00 6.93
CA LEU A 139 18.06 15.48 6.92
C LEU A 139 18.90 16.05 5.77
N HIS A 140 18.28 16.34 4.63
CA HIS A 140 18.93 16.84 3.42
C HIS A 140 18.41 18.24 3.07
N LYS A 141 18.50 19.17 4.03
CA LYS A 141 17.96 20.53 3.90
C LYS A 141 18.61 21.31 2.75
N ASP A 142 19.89 21.09 2.54
CA ASP A 142 20.68 21.62 1.43
C ASP A 142 20.16 21.18 0.06
N ILE A 143 19.42 20.07 0.00
CA ILE A 143 18.78 19.56 -1.21
C ILE A 143 17.31 19.99 -1.29
N TYR A 144 16.54 19.88 -0.21
CA TYR A 144 15.08 20.06 -0.29
C TYR A 144 14.56 21.41 0.19
N LEU A 145 15.38 22.22 0.86
CA LEU A 145 15.01 23.51 1.44
C LEU A 145 15.99 24.62 1.00
N THR A 146 16.26 24.68 -0.31
CA THR A 146 17.06 25.76 -0.91
C THR A 146 16.22 27.02 -1.12
N ASP A 147 16.86 28.15 -1.49
CA ASP A 147 16.14 29.37 -1.87
C ASP A 147 15.31 29.21 -3.16
N ASN A 148 15.65 28.22 -4.00
CA ASN A 148 14.92 27.92 -5.22
C ASN A 148 13.70 27.01 -4.94
N LYS A 149 12.55 27.66 -4.73
CA LYS A 149 11.27 26.98 -4.45
C LYS A 149 10.82 26.02 -5.56
N GLU A 150 11.07 26.35 -6.83
CA GLU A 150 10.70 25.49 -7.95
C GLU A 150 11.51 24.20 -7.94
N SER A 151 12.84 24.32 -7.76
CA SER A 151 13.72 23.17 -7.64
C SER A 151 13.37 22.28 -6.43
N ASN A 152 13.04 22.88 -5.28
CA ASN A 152 12.59 22.12 -4.12
C ASN A 152 11.29 21.37 -4.41
N THR A 153 10.34 22.01 -5.09
CA THR A 153 9.05 21.42 -5.47
C THR A 153 9.26 20.22 -6.39
N ASP A 154 10.12 20.36 -7.41
CA ASP A 154 10.43 19.26 -8.32
C ASP A 154 11.16 18.11 -7.62
N ARG A 155 12.08 18.42 -6.71
CA ARG A 155 12.78 17.39 -5.92
C ARG A 155 11.82 16.59 -5.03
N VAL A 156 10.89 17.24 -4.35
CA VAL A 156 9.86 16.55 -3.54
C VAL A 156 8.89 15.76 -4.44
N ARG A 157 8.54 16.30 -5.61
CA ARG A 157 7.74 15.60 -6.61
C ARG A 157 8.43 14.33 -7.11
N HIS A 158 9.72 14.40 -7.45
CA HIS A 158 10.51 13.23 -7.87
C HIS A 158 10.58 12.18 -6.75
N LEU A 159 10.75 12.61 -5.50
CA LEU A 159 10.73 11.71 -4.36
C LEU A 159 9.38 11.00 -4.18
N THR A 160 8.28 11.72 -4.41
CA THR A 160 6.91 11.16 -4.40
C THR A 160 6.72 10.16 -5.53
N PHE A 161 7.27 10.42 -6.73
CA PHE A 161 7.29 9.44 -7.81
C PHE A 161 8.12 8.20 -7.44
N GLY A 162 9.26 8.36 -6.77
CA GLY A 162 10.05 7.23 -6.26
C GLY A 162 9.27 6.34 -5.28
N LEU A 163 8.43 6.94 -4.44
CA LEU A 163 7.52 6.22 -3.55
C LEU A 163 6.47 5.43 -4.34
N LEU A 164 5.79 6.09 -5.29
CA LEU A 164 4.83 5.41 -6.16
C LEU A 164 5.48 4.26 -6.93
N TYR A 165 6.67 4.48 -7.48
CA TYR A 165 7.44 3.47 -8.19
C TYR A 165 7.79 2.25 -7.32
N ALA A 166 8.21 2.47 -6.07
CA ALA A 166 8.49 1.38 -5.13
C ALA A 166 7.29 0.45 -4.94
N ARG A 167 6.08 1.04 -4.77
CA ARG A 167 4.85 0.27 -4.61
C ARG A 167 4.45 -0.48 -5.87
N LEU A 168 4.58 0.15 -7.02
CA LEU A 168 4.30 -0.48 -8.31
C LEU A 168 5.26 -1.65 -8.59
N LEU A 169 6.55 -1.52 -8.24
CA LEU A 169 7.53 -2.60 -8.36
C LEU A 169 7.16 -3.81 -7.49
N ILE A 170 6.76 -3.58 -6.23
CA ILE A 170 6.36 -4.67 -5.32
C ILE A 170 5.07 -5.32 -5.84
N LEU A 171 4.10 -4.53 -6.29
CA LEU A 171 2.87 -5.07 -6.88
C LEU A 171 3.17 -5.90 -8.13
N ASP A 172 3.96 -5.37 -9.08
CA ASP A 172 4.39 -6.06 -10.29
C ASP A 172 5.09 -7.38 -9.96
N TYR A 173 5.98 -7.38 -8.96
CA TYR A 173 6.66 -8.57 -8.48
C TYR A 173 5.66 -9.61 -7.96
N CYS A 174 4.76 -9.22 -7.05
CA CYS A 174 3.75 -10.12 -6.50
C CYS A 174 2.82 -10.71 -7.57
N LEU A 175 2.44 -9.92 -8.56
CA LEU A 175 1.64 -10.37 -9.71
C LEU A 175 2.42 -11.32 -10.63
N GLY A 176 3.74 -11.23 -10.66
CA GLY A 176 4.63 -12.08 -11.46
C GLY A 176 4.95 -13.45 -10.82
N ILE A 177 4.63 -13.65 -9.54
CA ILE A 177 4.91 -14.92 -8.86
C ILE A 177 4.02 -16.04 -9.43
N PRO A 178 4.57 -17.22 -9.76
CA PRO A 178 3.78 -18.35 -10.26
C PRO A 178 2.65 -18.74 -9.30
N GLY A 179 1.45 -18.97 -9.85
CA GLY A 179 0.26 -19.34 -9.07
C GLY A 179 -0.39 -18.18 -8.30
N SER A 180 0.17 -16.97 -8.35
CA SER A 180 -0.36 -15.81 -7.62
C SER A 180 -1.79 -15.44 -8.00
N SER A 181 -2.28 -15.76 -9.21
CA SER A 181 -3.68 -15.52 -9.57
C SER A 181 -4.68 -16.31 -8.72
N ALA A 182 -4.27 -17.44 -8.12
CA ALA A 182 -5.14 -18.25 -7.27
C ALA A 182 -5.20 -17.76 -5.82
N THR A 183 -4.16 -17.07 -5.36
CA THR A 183 -3.96 -16.77 -3.93
C THR A 183 -3.87 -15.27 -3.63
N PHE A 184 -3.36 -14.46 -4.56
CA PHE A 184 -3.08 -13.04 -4.35
C PHE A 184 -4.18 -12.14 -4.93
N SER A 185 -5.05 -11.69 -4.01
CA SER A 185 -6.23 -10.88 -4.25
C SER A 185 -6.05 -9.41 -3.86
N CYS A 186 -7.03 -8.55 -4.19
CA CYS A 186 -7.08 -7.16 -3.68
C CYS A 186 -7.00 -7.13 -2.15
N TYR A 187 -7.68 -8.07 -1.49
CA TYR A 187 -7.65 -8.24 -0.05
C TYR A 187 -6.24 -8.49 0.50
N ARG A 188 -5.47 -9.42 -0.11
CA ARG A 188 -4.09 -9.68 0.32
C ARG A 188 -3.16 -8.51 0.01
N TRP A 189 -3.36 -7.83 -1.12
CA TRP A 189 -2.61 -6.64 -1.46
C TRP A 189 -2.85 -5.50 -0.48
N MET A 190 -4.11 -5.25 -0.09
CA MET A 190 -4.47 -4.29 0.95
C MET A 190 -3.79 -4.65 2.28
N LEU A 191 -3.85 -5.92 2.69
CA LEU A 191 -3.22 -6.35 3.95
C LEU A 191 -1.72 -6.13 3.96
N LEU A 192 -1.04 -6.41 2.85
CA LEU A 192 0.40 -6.18 2.72
C LEU A 192 0.74 -4.70 2.96
N GLN A 193 -0.09 -3.77 2.44
CA GLN A 193 0.13 -2.33 2.55
C GLN A 193 -0.26 -1.72 3.91
N VAL A 194 -1.29 -2.26 4.57
CA VAL A 194 -1.88 -1.66 5.78
C VAL A 194 -1.33 -2.31 7.06
N ALA A 195 -1.07 -3.62 7.05
CA ALA A 195 -0.62 -4.37 8.22
C ALA A 195 0.91 -4.54 8.25
N THR A 196 1.65 -3.53 7.80
CA THR A 196 3.14 -3.53 7.77
C THR A 196 3.78 -3.70 9.15
N SER A 197 3.07 -3.37 10.24
CA SER A 197 3.52 -3.63 11.61
C SER A 197 3.45 -5.10 12.02
N THR A 198 2.53 -5.85 11.40
CA THR A 198 2.36 -7.30 11.61
C THR A 198 3.24 -8.09 10.66
N PHE A 199 3.46 -7.54 9.46
CA PHE A 199 4.29 -8.13 8.42
C PHE A 199 5.67 -7.46 8.34
N LYS A 200 6.42 -7.77 7.28
CA LYS A 200 7.62 -7.03 6.94
C LYS A 200 7.26 -5.81 6.11
N ASP A 201 7.73 -4.63 6.52
CA ASP A 201 7.56 -3.38 5.75
C ASP A 201 8.48 -3.34 4.53
N VAL A 202 8.09 -4.10 3.50
CA VAL A 202 8.79 -4.18 2.21
C VAL A 202 8.73 -2.85 1.44
N PHE A 203 7.68 -2.06 1.65
CA PHE A 203 7.49 -0.77 0.98
C PHE A 203 8.49 0.25 1.50
N GLY A 204 8.53 0.44 2.82
CA GLY A 204 9.50 1.32 3.46
C GLY A 204 10.93 0.90 3.12
N SER A 205 11.21 -0.41 3.15
CA SER A 205 12.55 -0.94 2.84
C SER A 205 13.00 -0.62 1.40
N LEU A 206 12.14 -0.82 0.39
CA LEU A 206 12.48 -0.51 -0.99
C LEU A 206 12.55 1.00 -1.24
N PHE A 207 11.57 1.74 -0.72
CA PHE A 207 11.51 3.17 -0.88
C PHE A 207 12.70 3.87 -0.23
N GLU A 208 13.18 3.39 0.93
CA GLU A 208 14.38 3.94 1.56
C GLU A 208 15.60 3.84 0.62
N VAL A 209 15.78 2.72 -0.08
CA VAL A 209 16.88 2.54 -1.03
C VAL A 209 16.75 3.47 -2.24
N ILE A 210 15.55 3.59 -2.80
CA ILE A 210 15.27 4.50 -3.94
C ILE A 210 15.48 5.95 -3.51
N SER A 211 15.00 6.32 -2.33
CA SER A 211 15.09 7.68 -1.80
C SER A 211 16.55 8.09 -1.59
N ARG A 212 17.38 7.18 -1.05
CA ARG A 212 18.82 7.40 -0.90
C ARG A 212 19.51 7.67 -2.23
N TYR A 213 19.19 6.87 -3.25
CA TYR A 213 19.69 7.09 -4.59
C TYR A 213 19.29 8.49 -5.12
N PHE A 214 18.07 8.95 -4.84
CA PHE A 214 17.60 10.29 -5.24
C PHE A 214 18.27 11.43 -4.47
N TYR A 215 18.76 11.21 -3.24
CA TYR A 215 19.54 12.21 -2.51
C TYR A 215 20.95 12.35 -3.11
N GLU A 216 21.55 11.23 -3.49
CA GLU A 216 22.93 11.16 -3.97
C GLU A 216 23.07 11.57 -5.45
N HIS A 217 21.97 11.58 -6.22
CA HIS A 217 21.98 11.81 -7.65
C HIS A 217 20.95 12.86 -8.05
N VAL A 218 21.29 13.67 -9.06
CA VAL A 218 20.34 14.58 -9.68
C VAL A 218 19.34 13.76 -10.50
N VAL A 219 18.13 13.62 -9.96
CA VAL A 219 17.03 12.94 -10.65
C VAL A 219 16.40 13.88 -11.65
N SER A 220 16.38 13.47 -12.92
CA SER A 220 15.72 14.22 -13.99
C SER A 220 14.22 13.95 -14.03
N SER A 221 13.50 14.74 -14.82
CA SER A 221 12.07 14.53 -15.12
C SER A 221 11.75 13.19 -15.77
N LEU A 222 12.76 12.42 -16.21
CA LEU A 222 12.60 11.05 -16.72
C LEU A 222 11.94 10.12 -15.70
N ILE A 223 12.05 10.40 -14.40
CA ILE A 223 11.37 9.60 -13.38
C ILE A 223 9.86 9.52 -13.62
N VAL A 224 9.25 10.60 -14.14
CA VAL A 224 7.81 10.63 -14.44
C VAL A 224 7.45 9.57 -15.48
N HIS A 225 8.27 9.46 -16.53
CA HIS A 225 8.08 8.46 -17.59
C HIS A 225 8.30 7.04 -17.07
N VAL A 226 9.37 6.81 -16.29
CA VAL A 226 9.65 5.50 -15.68
C VAL A 226 8.48 5.03 -14.80
N VAL A 227 7.89 5.93 -14.02
CA VAL A 227 6.72 5.59 -13.18
C VAL A 227 5.48 5.33 -14.02
N GLN A 228 5.24 6.13 -15.07
CA GLN A 228 4.12 5.94 -15.98
C GLN A 228 4.19 4.58 -16.69
N ASP A 229 5.36 4.22 -17.23
CA ASP A 229 5.57 2.93 -17.91
C ASP A 229 5.34 1.75 -16.95
N MET A 230 5.80 1.87 -15.70
CA MET A 230 5.55 0.86 -14.68
C MET A 230 4.07 0.78 -14.28
N PHE A 231 3.39 1.93 -14.19
CA PHE A 231 1.96 1.98 -13.91
C PHE A 231 1.16 1.28 -15.01
N ASP A 232 1.44 1.60 -16.28
CA ASP A 232 0.78 0.99 -17.44
C ASP A 232 1.04 -0.52 -17.50
N LYS A 233 2.28 -0.95 -17.21
CA LYS A 233 2.64 -2.36 -17.09
C LYS A 233 1.83 -3.07 -16.01
N VAL A 234 1.73 -2.51 -14.81
CA VAL A 234 0.96 -3.08 -13.70
C VAL A 234 -0.53 -3.12 -14.04
N GLN A 235 -1.07 -2.03 -14.60
CA GLN A 235 -2.46 -1.95 -15.01
C GLN A 235 -2.81 -3.05 -16.03
N ASN A 236 -1.97 -3.25 -17.05
CA ASN A 236 -2.16 -4.31 -18.03
C ASN A 236 -2.18 -5.71 -17.39
N ARG A 237 -1.28 -5.99 -16.43
CA ARG A 237 -1.29 -7.27 -15.69
C ARG A 237 -2.54 -7.49 -14.83
N LEU A 238 -3.15 -6.40 -14.39
CA LEU A 238 -4.37 -6.44 -13.58
C LEU A 238 -5.64 -6.59 -14.42
N LEU A 239 -5.64 -6.16 -15.68
CA LEU A 239 -6.77 -6.40 -16.60
C LEU A 239 -7.08 -7.90 -16.76
N ASP A 240 -6.03 -8.73 -16.75
CA ASP A 240 -6.15 -10.19 -16.82
C ASP A 240 -6.63 -10.83 -15.50
N ARG A 241 -6.74 -10.04 -14.43
CA ARG A 241 -7.15 -10.48 -13.08
C ARG A 241 -8.53 -9.93 -12.74
N ALA A 242 -9.54 -10.51 -13.37
CA ALA A 242 -10.92 -10.28 -12.99
C ALA A 242 -11.21 -10.87 -11.60
N GLU A 243 -11.10 -10.06 -10.55
CA GLU A 243 -11.87 -10.32 -9.34
C GLU A 243 -13.31 -9.84 -9.56
N PRO A 244 -14.32 -10.46 -8.92
CA PRO A 244 -15.69 -9.97 -8.95
C PRO A 244 -15.78 -8.63 -8.18
N SER A 245 -15.27 -7.58 -8.80
CA SER A 245 -15.55 -6.20 -8.45
C SER A 245 -17.00 -5.93 -8.79
N THR A 246 -17.79 -5.57 -7.78
CA THR A 246 -19.15 -5.03 -7.99
C THR A 246 -19.13 -3.64 -8.62
N LEU A 247 -17.96 -2.99 -8.71
CA LEU A 247 -17.81 -1.75 -9.45
C LEU A 247 -17.76 -2.07 -10.96
N PRO A 248 -18.69 -1.53 -11.76
CA PRO A 248 -18.87 -1.89 -13.18
C PRO A 248 -17.68 -1.49 -14.08
N HIS A 249 -16.75 -0.71 -13.55
CA HIS A 249 -15.53 -0.29 -14.24
C HIS A 249 -14.35 -0.59 -13.33
N PHE A 250 -13.44 -1.45 -13.80
CA PHE A 250 -12.15 -1.67 -13.14
C PHE A 250 -11.44 -0.32 -13.04
N LYS A 251 -11.34 0.23 -11.84
CA LYS A 251 -10.57 1.44 -11.56
C LYS A 251 -9.49 1.07 -10.57
N PHE A 252 -8.24 1.12 -11.02
CA PHE A 252 -7.12 1.13 -10.10
C PHE A 252 -7.21 2.42 -9.26
N LEU A 253 -7.34 2.27 -7.95
CA LEU A 253 -7.49 3.41 -7.04
C LEU A 253 -6.10 3.87 -6.57
N LEU A 254 -5.82 5.15 -6.75
CA LEU A 254 -4.61 5.83 -6.26
C LEU A 254 -4.95 6.64 -5.01
#